data_AF-A0A659UI03-F1
#
_entry.id   AF-A0A659UI03-F1
#
_cell.length_a   1.000
_cell.length_b   1.000
_cell.length_c   1.000
_cell.angle_alpha   90.00
_cell.angle_beta   90.00
_cell.angle_gamma   90.00
#
_symmetry.space_group_name_H-M   'P 1'
#
loop_
_entity.id
_entity.type
_entity.pdbx_description
1 polymer ?
#
loop_
_entity_poly.entity_id
_entity_poly.type
_entity_poly.pdbx_seq_one_letter_code
_entity_poly.pdbx_strand_id
1 'polypeptide(L)'
;GIQGECRLTHVPAMLEMAGVPYTGSSPLGHGVALDKAITKRLIRDRGVPTPNFRVMRTGTESTEGIRVPVVVKPRHQSLSCGLQLVHEPAELRRAVEGIVTQYEQDVL
;
A
#
# COMPACT_ATOMS: atom_id res chain seq x y z
N GLY A 1 -2.39 16.76 0.92
CA GLY A 1 -3.75 16.94 1.52
C GLY A 1 -4.50 17.94 0.69
N ILE A 2 -5.84 18.13 0.65
CA ILE A 2 -7.16 17.55 1.02
C ILE A 2 -7.45 16.09 0.60
N GLN A 3 -6.91 15.44 -0.41
CA GLN A 3 -5.65 15.51 -1.16
C GLN A 3 -4.41 14.81 -0.54
N GLY A 4 -4.53 13.97 0.49
CA GLY A 4 -3.36 13.33 1.13
C GLY A 4 -3.26 11.85 0.81
N GLU A 5 -2.07 11.33 0.47
CA GLU A 5 -1.87 9.89 0.23
C GLU A 5 -2.19 9.02 1.47
N CYS A 6 -2.03 9.56 2.68
CA CYS A 6 -2.22 8.82 3.92
C CYS A 6 -3.22 9.48 4.88
N ARG A 7 -4.50 9.16 4.73
CA ARG A 7 -5.62 9.70 5.54
C ARG A 7 -5.46 9.52 7.07
N LEU A 8 -4.74 8.47 7.49
CA LEU A 8 -4.56 8.16 8.92
C LEU A 8 -3.59 9.11 9.63
N THR A 9 -2.84 9.96 8.91
CA THR A 9 -1.93 10.93 9.53
C THR A 9 -2.63 12.22 9.96
N HIS A 10 -3.80 12.53 9.40
CA HIS A 10 -4.41 13.85 9.56
C HIS A 10 -4.78 14.14 11.02
N VAL A 11 -5.50 13.22 11.66
CA VAL A 11 -5.93 13.38 13.06
C VAL A 11 -4.75 13.49 14.03
N PRO A 12 -3.77 12.56 14.06
CA PRO A 12 -2.63 12.70 14.97
C PRO A 12 -1.81 13.96 14.67
N ALA A 13 -1.69 14.40 13.41
CA ALA A 13 -0.97 15.62 13.08
C ALA A 13 -1.68 16.88 13.60
N MET A 14 -3.02 16.91 13.52
CA MET A 14 -3.82 18.00 14.11
C MET A 14 -3.70 18.04 15.63
N LEU A 15 -3.67 16.87 16.30
CA LEU A 15 -3.48 16.79 17.74
C LEU A 15 -2.08 17.24 18.17
N GLU A 16 -1.03 16.88 17.41
CA GLU A 16 0.33 17.38 17.63
C GLU A 16 0.41 18.90 17.49
N MET A 17 -0.19 19.48 16.45
CA MET A 17 -0.24 20.94 16.27
C MET A 17 -1.02 21.65 17.39
N ALA A 18 -2.08 21.01 17.91
CA ALA A 18 -2.88 21.55 19.00
C ALA A 18 -2.25 21.34 20.39
N GLY A 19 -1.14 20.59 20.49
CA GLY A 19 -0.54 20.23 21.77
C GLY A 19 -1.41 19.30 22.62
N VAL A 20 -2.33 18.56 22.00
CA VAL A 20 -3.25 17.66 22.71
C VAL A 20 -2.65 16.26 22.77
N PRO A 21 -2.46 15.67 23.97
CA PRO A 21 -1.94 14.31 24.09
C PRO A 21 -2.93 13.29 23.51
N TYR A 22 -2.41 12.23 22.90
CA TYR A 22 -3.20 11.16 22.29
C TYR A 22 -2.51 9.80 22.40
N THR A 23 -3.28 8.73 22.23
CA THR A 23 -2.78 7.35 22.21
C THR A 23 -2.60 6.86 20.77
N GLY A 24 -1.70 5.90 20.58
CA GLY A 24 -1.42 5.31 19.26
C GLY A 24 -0.14 5.82 18.62
N SER A 25 -0.06 5.69 17.29
CA SER A 25 1.15 6.01 16.52
C SER A 25 1.19 7.49 16.12
N SER A 26 2.39 8.03 15.96
CA SER A 26 2.59 9.37 15.42
C SER A 26 2.15 9.48 13.94
N PRO A 27 2.01 10.70 13.39
CA PRO A 27 1.72 10.89 11.97
C PRO A 27 2.70 10.15 11.06
N LEU A 28 3.99 10.17 11.40
CA LEU A 28 5.03 9.43 10.68
C LEU A 28 4.80 7.91 10.81
N GLY A 29 4.48 7.42 12.01
CA GLY A 29 4.17 6.01 12.23
C GLY A 29 3.01 5.52 11.36
N HIS A 30 1.93 6.30 11.30
CA HIS A 30 0.79 6.01 10.42
C HIS A 30 1.16 6.07 8.93
N GLY A 31 1.93 7.09 8.52
CA GLY A 31 2.39 7.25 7.14
C GLY A 31 3.21 6.06 6.64
N VAL A 32 4.16 5.62 7.45
CA VAL A 32 4.99 4.44 7.14
C VAL A 32 4.14 3.18 7.10
N ALA A 33 3.31 2.94 8.12
CA ALA A 33 2.55 1.70 8.26
C ALA A 33 1.48 1.51 7.18
N LEU A 34 0.88 2.61 6.67
CA LEU A 34 -0.15 2.51 5.64
C LEU A 34 0.43 2.19 4.25
N ASP A 35 1.65 2.65 3.96
CA ASP A 35 2.33 2.36 2.71
C ASP A 35 3.06 1.02 2.78
N LYS A 36 2.47 0.00 2.16
CA LYS A 36 3.02 -1.36 2.17
C LYS A 36 4.37 -1.47 1.47
N ALA A 37 4.65 -0.63 0.47
CA ALA A 37 5.93 -0.64 -0.21
C ALA A 37 7.02 -0.07 0.69
N ILE A 38 6.77 1.07 1.33
CA ILE A 38 7.70 1.70 2.28
C ILE A 38 7.91 0.80 3.49
N THR A 39 6.84 0.30 4.10
CA THR A 39 6.91 -0.64 5.23
C THR A 39 7.79 -1.85 4.90
N LYS A 40 7.54 -2.53 3.76
CA LYS A 40 8.34 -3.70 3.38
C LYS A 40 9.82 -3.37 3.13
N ARG A 41 10.12 -2.19 2.56
CA ARG A 41 11.51 -1.73 2.36
C ARG A 41 12.22 -1.52 3.69
N LEU A 42 11.60 -0.81 4.63
CA LEU A 42 12.18 -0.53 5.95
C LEU A 42 12.36 -1.81 6.78
N ILE A 43 11.39 -2.73 6.74
CA ILE A 43 11.50 -4.02 7.44
C ILE A 43 12.66 -4.85 6.87
N ARG A 44 12.80 -4.89 5.52
CA ARG A 44 13.92 -5.60 4.85
C ARG A 44 15.28 -4.96 5.14
N ASP A 45 15.34 -3.63 5.18
CA ASP A 45 16.56 -2.88 5.54
C ASP A 45 17.09 -3.28 6.92
N ARG A 46 16.20 -3.67 7.84
CA ARG A 46 16.55 -4.19 9.16
C ARG A 46 16.76 -5.70 9.21
N GLY A 47 16.91 -6.35 8.06
CA GLY A 47 17.19 -7.79 7.96
C GLY A 47 15.98 -8.69 8.22
N VAL A 48 14.77 -8.14 8.37
CA VAL A 48 13.56 -8.93 8.57
C VAL A 48 12.96 -9.32 7.21
N PRO A 49 12.78 -10.63 6.91
CA PRO A 49 12.31 -11.07 5.62
C PRO A 49 10.84 -10.69 5.37
N THR A 50 10.55 -10.26 4.15
CA THR A 50 9.17 -10.07 3.66
C THR A 50 9.03 -10.65 2.26
N PRO A 51 7.82 -11.08 1.81
CA PRO A 51 7.62 -11.57 0.45
C PRO A 51 8.03 -10.53 -0.60
N ASN A 52 8.64 -11.00 -1.70
CA ASN A 52 8.94 -10.17 -2.88
C ASN A 52 7.68 -9.46 -3.37
N PHE A 53 7.85 -8.24 -3.85
CA PHE A 53 6.75 -7.38 -4.27
C PHE A 53 7.19 -6.49 -5.43
N ARG A 54 6.21 -6.01 -6.20
CA ARG A 54 6.40 -5.02 -7.25
C ARG A 54 5.32 -3.96 -7.06
N VAL A 55 5.69 -2.69 -7.20
CA VAL A 55 4.70 -1.61 -7.24
C VAL A 55 4.32 -1.38 -8.69
N MET A 56 3.03 -1.40 -9.01
CA MET A 56 2.49 -1.13 -10.34
C MET A 56 1.52 0.05 -10.25
N ARG A 57 1.71 1.05 -11.11
CA ARG A 57 0.90 2.26 -11.27
C ARG A 57 -0.17 2.10 -12.35
N THR A 58 0.05 1.24 -13.34
CA THR A 58 -0.89 0.99 -14.43
C THR A 58 -0.98 -0.49 -14.76
N GLY A 59 -2.07 -0.89 -15.44
CA GLY A 59 -2.20 -2.24 -16.00
C GLY A 59 -1.24 -2.54 -17.16
N THR A 60 -0.65 -1.53 -17.77
CA THR A 60 0.19 -1.69 -18.96
C THR A 60 1.63 -2.06 -18.63
N GLU A 61 2.05 -1.94 -17.37
CA GLU A 61 3.40 -2.28 -16.93
C GLU A 61 3.74 -3.77 -17.10
N SER A 62 5.03 -4.05 -17.27
CA SER A 62 5.52 -5.42 -17.50
C SER A 62 5.27 -6.30 -16.26
N THR A 63 4.65 -7.45 -16.51
CA THR A 63 4.43 -8.52 -15.52
C THR A 63 5.54 -9.58 -15.55
N GLU A 64 6.59 -9.38 -16.34
CA GLU A 64 7.69 -10.33 -16.49
C GLU A 64 8.36 -10.62 -15.14
N GLY A 65 8.64 -11.90 -14.89
CA GLY A 65 9.25 -12.39 -13.65
C GLY A 65 8.30 -12.50 -12.44
N ILE A 66 7.02 -12.14 -12.59
CA ILE A 66 6.01 -12.39 -11.54
C ILE A 66 5.48 -13.82 -11.70
N ARG A 67 5.68 -14.64 -10.68
CA ARG A 67 5.20 -16.03 -10.62
C ARG A 67 3.94 -16.11 -9.77
N VAL A 68 2.86 -16.59 -10.37
CA VAL A 68 1.56 -16.84 -9.71
C VAL A 68 1.61 -18.13 -8.85
N PRO A 69 0.77 -18.25 -7.81
CA PRO A 69 -0.23 -17.27 -7.38
C PRO A 69 0.38 -16.05 -6.68
N VAL A 70 -0.23 -14.88 -6.89
CA VAL A 70 0.17 -13.62 -6.24
C VAL A 70 -1.00 -12.92 -5.58
N VAL A 71 -0.71 -12.24 -4.48
CA VAL A 71 -1.67 -11.34 -3.83
C VAL A 71 -1.49 -9.94 -4.43
N VAL A 72 -2.55 -9.44 -5.04
CA VAL A 72 -2.63 -8.09 -5.61
C VAL A 72 -3.48 -7.22 -4.69
N LYS A 73 -2.99 -6.04 -4.30
CA LYS A 73 -3.73 -5.16 -3.38
C LYS A 73 -3.39 -3.68 -3.53
N PRO A 74 -4.32 -2.76 -3.17
CA PRO A 74 -4.00 -1.34 -3.15
C PRO A 74 -2.86 -1.03 -2.18
N ARG A 75 -1.96 -0.12 -2.56
CA ARG A 75 -0.76 0.22 -1.79
C ARG A 75 -1.10 0.81 -0.42
N HIS A 76 -2.11 1.67 -0.34
CA HIS A 76 -2.44 2.49 0.84
C HIS A 76 -3.77 2.12 1.53
N GLN A 77 -4.33 0.94 1.25
CA GLN A 77 -5.56 0.46 1.92
C GLN A 77 -5.32 -0.50 3.08
N SER A 78 -6.31 -0.63 3.96
CA SER A 78 -6.32 -1.58 5.08
C SER A 78 -7.60 -2.44 5.02
N LEU A 79 -7.83 -3.30 6.02
CA LEU A 79 -9.05 -4.11 6.19
C LEU A 79 -9.37 -5.04 5.00
N SER A 80 -8.34 -5.55 4.34
CA SER A 80 -8.46 -6.40 3.14
C SER A 80 -9.21 -5.75 1.97
N CYS A 81 -9.44 -4.42 2.00
CA CYS A 81 -10.08 -3.71 0.90
C CYS A 81 -9.25 -3.83 -0.39
N GLY A 82 -9.89 -4.31 -1.46
CA GLY A 82 -9.30 -4.42 -2.79
C GLY A 82 -8.28 -5.56 -2.94
N LEU A 83 -8.18 -6.46 -1.94
CA LEU A 83 -7.27 -7.60 -2.01
C LEU A 83 -7.82 -8.66 -2.97
N GLN A 84 -6.96 -9.12 -3.87
CA GLN A 84 -7.26 -10.17 -4.84
C GLN A 84 -6.15 -11.21 -4.85
N LEU A 85 -6.52 -12.49 -4.91
CA LEU A 85 -5.59 -13.59 -5.14
C LEU A 85 -5.65 -13.97 -6.62
N VAL A 86 -4.55 -13.76 -7.33
CA VAL A 86 -4.44 -14.01 -8.77
C VAL A 86 -3.71 -15.32 -8.98
N HIS A 87 -4.35 -16.25 -9.69
CA HIS A 87 -3.81 -17.58 -9.95
C HIS A 87 -3.20 -17.70 -11.34
N GLU A 88 -3.62 -16.87 -12.29
CA GLU A 88 -3.15 -16.95 -13.67
C GLU A 88 -2.47 -15.66 -14.14
N PRO A 89 -1.38 -15.72 -14.92
CA PRO A 89 -0.69 -14.51 -15.41
C PRO A 89 -1.60 -13.60 -16.23
N ALA A 90 -2.59 -14.18 -16.93
CA ALA A 90 -3.58 -13.46 -17.73
C ALA A 90 -4.56 -12.62 -16.89
N GLU A 91 -4.73 -12.93 -15.61
CA GLU A 91 -5.62 -12.20 -14.70
C GLU A 91 -4.93 -11.02 -14.02
N LEU A 92 -3.60 -11.06 -13.91
CA LEU A 92 -2.81 -10.06 -13.19
C LEU A 92 -3.03 -8.64 -13.74
N ARG A 93 -3.03 -8.48 -15.06
CA ARG A 93 -3.28 -7.18 -15.70
C ARG A 93 -4.63 -6.59 -15.28
N ARG A 94 -5.68 -7.41 -15.37
CA ARG A 94 -7.05 -7.01 -15.02
C ARG A 94 -7.18 -6.67 -13.54
N ALA A 95 -6.50 -7.43 -12.68
CA ALA A 95 -6.46 -7.16 -11.23
C ALA A 95 -5.83 -5.79 -10.92
N VAL A 96 -4.70 -5.48 -11.57
CA VAL A 96 -4.02 -4.19 -11.42
C VAL A 96 -4.90 -3.04 -11.94
N GLU A 97 -5.45 -3.17 -13.15
CA GLU A 97 -6.33 -2.14 -13.75
C GLU A 97 -7.56 -1.87 -12.89
N GLY A 98 -8.19 -2.93 -12.37
CA GLY A 98 -9.34 -2.82 -11.48
C GLY A 98 -9.00 -2.03 -10.21
N ILE A 99 -7.86 -2.32 -9.57
CA ILE A 99 -7.45 -1.60 -8.37
C ILE A 99 -7.09 -0.15 -8.67
N VAL A 100 -6.30 0.12 -9.72
CA VAL A 100 -5.90 1.49 -10.09
C VAL A 100 -7.14 2.34 -10.37
N THR A 101 -8.11 1.81 -11.10
CA THR A 101 -9.33 2.54 -11.48
C THR A 101 -10.25 2.76 -10.27
N GLN A 102 -10.44 1.74 -9.43
CA GLN A 102 -11.37 1.81 -8.31
C GLN A 102 -10.84 2.64 -7.13
N TYR A 103 -9.53 2.58 -6.88
CA TYR A 103 -8.91 3.16 -5.68
C TYR A 103 -8.00 4.35 -5.98
N GLU A 104 -7.82 4.71 -7.25
CA GLU A 104 -7.02 5.84 -7.73
C GLU A 104 -5.61 5.88 -7.11
N GLN A 105 -4.98 4.71 -7.00
CA GLN A 105 -3.67 4.55 -6.35
C GLN A 105 -2.87 3.37 -6.91
N ASP A 106 -1.58 3.35 -6.61
CA ASP A 106 -0.67 2.26 -6.95
C ASP A 106 -1.10 0.91 -6.33
N VAL A 107 -0.68 -0.16 -6.98
CA VAL A 107 -0.89 -1.56 -6.59
C VAL A 107 0.43 -2.16 -6.09
N LEU A 108 0.32 -3.09 -5.13
CA LEU A 108 1.42 -3.91 -4.61
C LEU A 108 1.18 -5.39 -4.89
#